data_AF-A0A951AJ80-F1
#
_entry.id   AF-A0A951AJ80-F1
#
_cell.length_a   1.000
_cell.length_b   1.000
_cell.length_c   1.000
_cell.angle_alpha   90.00
_cell.angle_beta   90.00
_cell.angle_gamma   90.00
#
_symmetry.space_group_name_H-M   'P 1'
#
loop_
_entity.id
_entity.type
_entity.pdbx_description
1 polymer ?
#
loop_
_entity_poly.entity_id
_entity_poly.type
_entity_poly.pdbx_seq_one_letter_code
_entity_poly.pdbx_strand_id
1 'polypeptide(L)'
;MQTFMRVEFSTGTGYKAARFVVLTELPEKVLQEIRAQKLSPQTRAYAVALKTAEHLQLIDSGLRIILLSNTSGKVKNPDALGEPAYVAEDGCKAWVIRKPGTDHSGAHKKPFF
;
A
#
# COMPACT_ATOMS: atom_id res chain seq x y z
N MET A 1 17.06 -5.00 6.48
CA MET A 1 16.73 -3.62 6.04
C MET A 1 15.24 -3.62 5.73
N GLN A 2 14.41 -2.76 6.34
CA GLN A 2 12.98 -2.79 6.06
C GLN A 2 12.71 -2.44 4.60
N THR A 3 11.97 -3.29 3.90
CA THR A 3 11.58 -3.03 2.51
C THR A 3 10.15 -2.56 2.52
N PHE A 4 9.95 -1.30 2.13
CA PHE A 4 8.64 -0.73 1.95
C PHE A 4 8.26 -0.76 0.47
N MET A 5 7.03 -1.12 0.18
CA MET A 5 6.45 -1.10 -1.16
C MET A 5 5.26 -0.16 -1.17
N ARG A 6 5.26 0.81 -2.08
CA ARG A 6 4.19 1.77 -2.28
C ARG A 6 3.29 1.26 -3.40
N VAL A 7 2.05 0.94 -3.06
CA VAL A 7 1.05 0.39 -3.99
C VAL A 7 -0.05 1.43 -4.20
N GLU A 8 -0.26 1.82 -5.45
CA GLU A 8 -1.28 2.80 -5.85
C GLU A 8 -2.38 2.15 -6.64
N PHE A 9 -3.60 2.48 -6.29
CA PHE A 9 -4.80 2.00 -6.95
C PHE A 9 -5.68 3.15 -7.43
N SER A 10 -6.47 2.86 -8.47
CA SER A 10 -7.60 3.65 -8.91
C SER A 10 -8.88 2.85 -8.72
N THR A 11 -9.98 3.51 -8.36
CA THR A 11 -11.32 2.92 -8.27
C THR A 11 -12.09 2.97 -9.61
N GLY A 12 -11.43 3.37 -10.70
CA GLY A 12 -12.02 3.45 -12.04
C GLY A 12 -11.02 3.84 -13.14
N THR A 13 -11.48 3.88 -14.39
CA THR A 13 -10.63 4.11 -15.59
C THR A 13 -10.45 5.58 -15.97
N GLY A 14 -11.16 6.52 -15.33
CA GLY A 14 -11.11 7.95 -15.63
C GLY A 14 -10.07 8.73 -14.82
N TYR A 15 -9.65 9.90 -15.32
CA TYR A 15 -8.75 10.80 -14.60
C TYR A 15 -9.35 11.37 -13.30
N LYS A 16 -10.69 11.40 -13.20
CA LYS A 16 -11.44 11.77 -12.00
C LYS A 16 -11.69 10.58 -11.05
N ALA A 17 -11.27 9.38 -11.41
CA ALA A 17 -11.45 8.22 -10.53
C ALA A 17 -10.65 8.42 -9.25
N ALA A 18 -11.28 8.13 -8.12
CA ALA A 18 -10.63 8.23 -6.83
C ALA A 18 -9.44 7.28 -6.77
N ARG A 19 -8.35 7.75 -6.17
CA ARG A 19 -7.13 6.96 -6.00
C ARG A 19 -6.79 6.82 -4.54
N PHE A 20 -6.24 5.68 -4.19
CA PHE A 20 -5.72 5.44 -2.85
C PHE A 20 -4.34 4.82 -2.92
N VAL A 21 -3.60 4.97 -1.83
CA VAL A 21 -2.22 4.51 -1.75
C VAL A 21 -2.02 3.79 -0.44
N VAL A 22 -1.51 2.57 -0.56
CA VAL A 22 -1.13 1.74 0.57
C VAL A 22 0.39 1.60 0.56
N LEU A 23 1.00 1.91 1.68
CA LEU A 23 2.39 1.60 1.96
C LEU A 23 2.42 0.26 2.68
N THR A 24 3.22 -0.69 2.21
CA THR A 24 3.35 -2.02 2.81
C THR A 24 4.78 -2.26 3.26
N GLU A 25 4.98 -2.79 4.46
CA GLU A 25 6.27 -3.27 4.94
C GLU A 25 6.32 -4.80 4.77
N LEU A 26 7.38 -5.27 4.12
CA LEU A 26 7.69 -6.69 4.00
C LEU A 26 8.83 -7.04 4.98
N PRO A 27 8.59 -7.87 5.99
CA PRO A 27 9.63 -8.36 6.89
C PRO A 27 10.73 -9.09 6.11
N GLU A 28 11.98 -9.03 6.59
CA GLU A 28 13.11 -9.69 5.90
C GLU A 28 12.88 -11.20 5.74
N LYS A 29 12.26 -11.87 6.72
CA LYS A 29 11.89 -13.29 6.61
C LYS A 29 11.02 -13.56 5.38
N VAL A 30 9.97 -12.75 5.18
CA VAL A 30 9.07 -12.87 4.02
C VAL A 30 9.83 -12.58 2.73
N LEU A 31 10.72 -11.58 2.71
CA LEU A 31 11.57 -11.29 1.54
C LEU A 31 12.50 -12.45 1.19
N GLN A 32 13.08 -13.11 2.20
CA GLN A 32 13.94 -14.29 2.00
C GLN A 32 13.16 -15.45 1.41
N GLU A 33 11.95 -15.72 1.92
CA GLU A 33 11.05 -16.75 1.38
C GLU A 33 10.65 -16.46 -0.07
N ILE A 34 10.28 -15.22 -0.36
CA ILE A 34 9.94 -14.76 -1.72
C ILE A 34 11.14 -14.96 -2.67
N ARG A 35 12.35 -14.58 -2.24
CA ARG A 35 13.58 -14.77 -3.03
C ARG A 35 13.89 -16.25 -3.27
N ALA A 36 13.75 -17.10 -2.25
CA ALA A 36 13.95 -18.54 -2.35
C ALA A 36 13.01 -19.17 -3.38
N GLN A 37 11.77 -18.67 -3.47
CA GLN A 37 10.76 -19.10 -4.44
C GLN A 37 10.91 -18.41 -5.81
N LYS A 38 11.91 -17.54 -6.01
CA LYS A 38 12.11 -16.73 -7.22
C LYS A 38 10.88 -15.88 -7.58
N LEU A 39 10.12 -15.46 -6.58
CA LEU A 39 8.96 -14.59 -6.73
C LEU A 39 9.35 -13.12 -6.57
N SER A 40 8.44 -12.25 -7.00
CA SER A 40 8.61 -10.80 -6.91
C SER A 40 7.97 -10.27 -5.61
N PRO A 41 8.68 -9.43 -4.82
CA PRO A 41 8.11 -8.75 -3.65
C PRO A 41 6.87 -7.91 -3.95
N GLN A 42 6.78 -7.35 -5.15
CA GLN A 42 5.61 -6.62 -5.64
C GLN A 42 4.34 -7.47 -5.54
N THR A 43 4.41 -8.77 -5.82
CA THR A 43 3.25 -9.66 -5.77
C THR A 43 2.68 -9.73 -4.35
N ARG A 44 3.55 -9.89 -3.34
CA ARG A 44 3.12 -9.93 -1.94
C ARG A 44 2.61 -8.57 -1.48
N ALA A 45 3.32 -7.50 -1.80
CA ALA A 45 2.91 -6.13 -1.50
C ALA A 45 1.52 -5.80 -2.07
N TYR A 46 1.25 -6.20 -3.32
CA TYR A 46 -0.05 -6.05 -3.95
C TYR A 46 -1.15 -6.80 -3.18
N ALA A 47 -0.92 -8.07 -2.84
CA ALA A 47 -1.88 -8.88 -2.10
C ALA A 47 -2.21 -8.30 -0.72
N VAL A 48 -1.18 -7.85 0.01
CA VAL A 48 -1.36 -7.20 1.32
C VAL A 48 -2.12 -5.87 1.17
N ALA A 49 -1.80 -5.09 0.15
CA ALA A 49 -2.45 -3.81 -0.10
C ALA A 49 -3.93 -3.96 -0.50
N LEU A 50 -4.26 -4.99 -1.29
CA LEU A 50 -5.66 -5.33 -1.58
C LEU A 50 -6.42 -5.75 -0.32
N LYS A 51 -5.84 -6.64 0.49
CA LYS A 51 -6.46 -7.07 1.76
C LYS A 51 -6.69 -5.92 2.72
N THR A 52 -5.77 -4.95 2.74
CA THR A 52 -5.92 -3.70 3.50
C THR A 52 -7.11 -2.89 2.99
N ALA A 53 -7.27 -2.76 1.68
CA ALA A 53 -8.40 -2.06 1.08
C ALA A 53 -9.75 -2.75 1.38
N GLU A 54 -9.80 -4.08 1.33
CA GLU A 54 -10.97 -4.88 1.71
C GLU A 54 -11.30 -4.70 3.19
N HIS A 55 -10.31 -4.85 4.08
CA HIS A 55 -10.47 -4.76 5.53
C HIS A 55 -11.04 -3.41 5.97
N LEU A 56 -10.58 -2.33 5.34
CA LEU A 56 -10.98 -0.96 5.64
C LEU A 56 -12.16 -0.47 4.80
N GLN A 57 -12.74 -1.33 3.96
CA GLN A 57 -13.85 -1.00 3.07
C GLN A 57 -13.55 0.25 2.21
N LEU A 58 -12.31 0.39 1.73
CA LEU A 58 -11.91 1.51 0.84
C LEU A 58 -12.45 1.36 -0.58
N ILE A 59 -13.07 0.22 -0.85
CA ILE A 59 -13.48 -0.25 -2.16
C ILE A 59 -14.90 -0.80 -2.02
N ASP A 60 -15.83 -0.27 -2.80
CA ASP A 60 -17.15 -0.88 -2.91
C ASP A 60 -17.05 -2.19 -3.67
N SER A 61 -17.82 -3.19 -3.25
CA SER A 61 -17.79 -4.56 -3.80
C SER A 61 -18.07 -4.64 -5.30
N GLY A 62 -18.62 -3.58 -5.90
CA GLY A 62 -18.89 -3.45 -7.34
C GLY A 62 -17.92 -2.57 -8.13
N LEU A 63 -16.96 -1.91 -7.48
CA LEU A 63 -16.01 -1.03 -8.15
C LEU A 63 -14.78 -1.79 -8.64
N ARG A 64 -14.40 -1.54 -9.90
CA ARG A 64 -13.18 -2.09 -10.47
C ARG A 64 -11.96 -1.40 -9.87
N ILE A 65 -11.11 -2.18 -9.22
CA ILE A 65 -9.82 -1.71 -8.73
C ILE A 65 -8.77 -1.92 -9.83
N ILE A 66 -8.03 -0.87 -10.12
CA ILE A 66 -6.97 -0.88 -11.12
C ILE A 66 -5.66 -0.56 -10.41
N LEU A 67 -4.69 -1.47 -10.50
CA LEU A 67 -3.32 -1.22 -10.05
C LEU A 67 -2.69 -0.16 -10.97
N LEU A 68 -2.25 0.95 -10.40
CA LEU A 68 -1.53 2.01 -11.12
C LEU A 68 -0.02 1.89 -10.97
N SER A 69 0.47 1.62 -9.75
CA SER A 69 1.89 1.43 -9.50
C SER A 69 2.15 0.54 -8.29
N ASN A 70 3.29 -0.14 -8.31
CA ASN A 70 3.79 -0.94 -7.20
C ASN A 70 5.32 -0.87 -7.20
N THR A 71 5.87 0.01 -6.37
CA THR A 71 7.30 0.34 -6.41
C THR A 71 7.91 0.27 -5.02
N SER A 72 9.19 -0.06 -4.96
CA SER A 72 9.95 0.03 -3.71
C SER A 72 10.05 1.49 -3.28
N GLY A 73 9.71 1.78 -2.03
CA GLY A 73 9.87 3.07 -1.40
C GLY A 73 10.90 3.01 -0.29
N LYS A 74 11.54 4.16 -0.02
CA LYS A 74 12.26 4.38 1.24
C LYS A 74 11.38 5.21 2.17
N VAL A 75 11.29 4.80 3.42
CA VAL A 75 10.62 5.57 4.47
C VAL A 75 11.71 6.08 5.40
N LYS A 76 11.88 7.41 5.46
CA LYS A 76 12.93 8.03 6.30
C LYS A 76 12.66 7.85 7.78
N ASN A 77 11.40 7.91 8.19
CA ASN A 77 10.98 7.77 9.58
C ASN A 77 9.78 6.82 9.66
N PRO A 78 10.00 5.50 9.85
CA PRO A 78 8.93 4.52 10.00
C PRO A 78 8.01 4.79 11.18
N ASP A 79 8.55 5.32 12.29
CA ASP A 79 7.78 5.58 13.52
C ASP A 79 6.72 6.67 13.31
N ALA A 80 6.92 7.57 12.34
CA ALA A 80 5.96 8.61 11.99
C ALA A 80 4.72 8.06 11.23
N LEU A 81 4.73 6.80 10.80
CA LEU A 81 3.58 6.17 10.15
C LEU A 81 2.45 5.86 11.13
N GLY A 82 2.75 5.79 12.43
CA GLY A 82 1.82 5.34 13.46
C GLY A 82 1.47 3.87 13.31
N GLU A 83 0.33 3.47 13.86
CA GLU A 83 -0.12 2.07 13.82
C GLU A 83 -0.52 1.64 12.40
N PRO A 84 -0.16 0.41 11.99
CA PRO A 84 -0.60 -0.15 10.73
C PRO A 84 -2.12 -0.31 10.72
N ALA A 85 -2.74 0.01 9.59
CA ALA A 85 -4.16 -0.18 9.38
C ALA A 85 -4.53 -1.65 9.12
N TYR A 86 -3.54 -2.48 8.77
CA TYR A 86 -3.68 -3.92 8.62
C TYR A 86 -2.35 -4.62 8.88
N VAL A 87 -2.43 -5.78 9.54
CA VAL A 87 -1.29 -6.68 9.77
C VAL A 87 -1.69 -8.07 9.28
N ALA A 88 -0.93 -8.60 8.32
CA ALA A 88 -1.11 -9.94 7.80
C ALA A 88 -0.52 -11.00 8.75
N GLU A 89 -0.95 -12.25 8.60
CA GLU A 89 -0.48 -13.39 9.40
C GLU A 89 1.03 -13.64 9.31
N ASP A 90 1.64 -13.33 8.16
CA ASP A 90 3.09 -13.45 7.95
C ASP A 90 3.88 -12.23 8.47
N GLY A 91 3.20 -11.31 9.17
CA GLY A 91 3.79 -10.12 9.76
C GLY A 91 3.96 -8.95 8.79
N CYS A 92 3.49 -9.06 7.54
CA CYS A 92 3.45 -7.90 6.64
C CYS A 92 2.49 -6.84 7.20
N LYS A 93 2.93 -5.58 7.19
CA LYS A 93 2.15 -4.46 7.73
C LYS A 93 1.76 -3.51 6.61
N ALA A 94 0.63 -2.82 6.77
CA ALA A 94 0.15 -1.87 5.78
C ALA A 94 -0.42 -0.60 6.40
N TRP A 95 -0.14 0.53 5.77
CA TRP A 95 -0.66 1.86 6.14
C TRP A 95 -1.33 2.49 4.92
N VAL A 96 -2.48 3.11 5.15
CA VAL A 96 -3.17 3.90 4.11
C VAL A 96 -2.64 5.32 4.17
N ILE A 97 -1.74 5.66 3.24
CA ILE A 97 -1.12 7.00 3.19
C ILE A 97 -1.90 7.99 2.31
N ARG A 98 -2.87 7.49 1.52
CA ARG A 98 -3.87 8.31 0.82
C ARG A 98 -5.18 7.53 0.70
N LYS A 99 -6.30 8.12 1.11
CA LYS A 99 -7.65 7.53 0.98
C LYS A 99 -8.30 7.91 -0.37
N PRO A 100 -9.28 7.14 -0.86
CA PRO A 100 -10.09 7.55 -2.01
C PRO A 100 -10.82 8.87 -1.72
N GLY A 101 -10.92 9.76 -2.71
CA GLY A 101 -11.73 10.98 -2.61
C GLY A 101 -11.08 12.16 -1.88
N THR A 102 -9.88 12.02 -1.31
CA THR A 102 -9.09 13.20 -0.93
C THR A 102 -8.50 13.81 -2.20
N ASP A 103 -9.13 14.89 -2.67
CA ASP A 103 -8.65 15.69 -3.79
C ASP A 103 -7.22 16.20 -3.55
N HIS A 104 -6.51 16.48 -4.66
CA HIS A 104 -5.24 17.21 -4.67
C HIS A 104 -5.37 18.70 -4.26
N SER A 105 -6.48 19.11 -3.63
CA SER A 105 -6.67 20.43 -3.02
C SER A 105 -6.10 20.40 -1.59
N GLY A 106 -4.94 21.05 -1.43
CA GLY A 106 -4.05 20.86 -0.30
C GLY A 106 -4.64 21.11 1.09
N ALA A 107 -4.29 20.22 2.02
CA ALA A 107 -3.95 20.54 3.41
C ALA A 107 -3.59 19.26 4.17
N HIS A 108 -2.51 18.59 3.77
CA HIS A 108 -1.77 17.77 4.73
C HIS A 108 -0.29 18.09 4.57
N LYS A 109 0.29 18.61 5.66
CA LYS A 109 1.73 18.85 5.79
C LYS A 109 2.46 17.63 5.24
N LYS A 110 3.28 17.86 4.20
CA LYS A 110 4.26 16.89 3.70
C LYS A 110 5.03 16.32 4.91
N PRO A 111 5.04 15.00 5.15
CA PRO A 111 6.28 14.41 5.59
C PRO A 111 7.19 14.44 4.36
N PHE A 112 8.26 15.22 4.43
CA PHE A 112 9.31 15.20 3.42
C PHE A 112 9.86 13.78 3.30
N PHE A 113 9.76 13.22 2.09
CA PHE A 113 10.49 12.02 1.66
C PHE A 113 11.99 12.23 1.72
#